data_AF-A0A945GA51-F1
#
_entry.id   AF-A0A945GA51-F1
#
_cell.length_a   1.000
_cell.length_b   1.000
_cell.length_c   1.000
_cell.angle_alpha   90.00
_cell.angle_beta   90.00
_cell.angle_gamma   90.00
#
_symmetry.space_group_name_H-M   'P 1'
#
loop_
_entity.id
_entity.type
_entity.pdbx_description
1 polymer ?
#
loop_
_entity_poly.entity_id
_entity_poly.type
_entity_poly.pdbx_seq_one_letter_code
_entity_poly.pdbx_strand_id
1 'polypeptide(L)'
;MEKDLLQQLKSLNRIQPSTAWKSSAREDILAQVMSEDTPQKLGKGAEFFYFLKFSNGFFQDFIMRPVGTFALILILILGGGALKVKADGSLPGDLLYFLKRGGEKAQMAFIFDEDKKSDLQLELVDKRIRELNRIALAENNDNQEKMRKALENFHKDFTLVKENMHLAQNDPEKALKMAQKMEDKTSEMHFVLNKVQDKSSDNAKNDIKEAMDEVSEANFSALEVIVEKDENKEIQGIAQKIDEKIEEASEEAEEAGGEALAKLEEAKKELVNMQFVAALQKVKESKEIIDQASSNEDIEGKEETSTSTIDIITEESQNTTTTDLFLNNDNSPTSTIFSTGMVKGTSTEDTGTSSSTEE
;
A
#
# COMPACT_ATOMS: atom_id res chain seq x y z
N MET A 1 57.90 -77.28 -23.27
CA MET A 1 57.36 -76.24 -22.37
C MET A 1 55.91 -75.87 -22.70
N GLU A 2 55.50 -75.74 -23.97
CA GLU A 2 54.12 -75.35 -24.33
C GLU A 2 53.01 -76.36 -23.96
N LYS A 3 53.29 -77.68 -24.08
CA LYS A 3 52.29 -78.72 -23.74
C LYS A 3 51.94 -78.76 -22.25
N ASP A 4 52.90 -78.37 -21.41
CA ASP A 4 52.75 -78.38 -19.94
C ASP A 4 51.92 -77.17 -19.47
N LEU A 5 52.14 -76.00 -20.08
CA LEU A 5 51.31 -74.81 -19.89
C LEU A 5 49.86 -75.02 -20.34
N LEU A 6 49.65 -75.68 -21.48
CA LEU A 6 48.30 -76.02 -21.97
C LEU A 6 47.58 -77.01 -21.04
N GLN A 7 48.31 -77.92 -20.40
CA GLN A 7 47.76 -78.86 -19.43
C GLN A 7 47.43 -78.18 -18.10
N GLN A 8 48.26 -77.23 -17.66
CA GLN A 8 48.00 -76.37 -16.51
C GLN A 8 46.81 -75.42 -16.76
N LEU A 9 46.66 -74.85 -17.95
CA LEU A 9 45.51 -74.01 -18.29
C LEU A 9 44.20 -74.81 -18.37
N LYS A 10 44.23 -76.05 -18.84
CA LYS A 10 43.05 -76.93 -18.86
C LYS A 10 42.57 -77.32 -17.46
N SER A 11 43.46 -77.40 -16.46
CA SER A 11 43.06 -77.70 -15.07
C SER A 11 42.44 -76.50 -14.35
N LEU A 12 42.67 -75.28 -14.86
CA LEU A 12 42.08 -74.03 -14.35
C LEU A 12 40.62 -73.81 -14.79
N ASN A 13 40.06 -74.68 -15.64
CA ASN A 13 38.66 -74.58 -16.13
C ASN A 13 37.60 -74.91 -15.05
N ARG A 14 38.02 -75.03 -13.78
CA ARG A 14 37.20 -75.29 -12.59
C ARG A 14 37.54 -74.36 -11.42
N ILE A 15 38.10 -73.18 -11.68
CA ILE A 15 38.31 -72.18 -10.62
C ILE A 15 36.97 -71.53 -10.28
N GLN A 16 36.36 -71.97 -9.18
CA GLN A 16 35.36 -71.13 -8.51
C GLN A 16 36.09 -70.07 -7.67
N PRO A 17 35.60 -68.83 -7.60
CA PRO A 17 36.21 -67.83 -6.76
C PRO A 17 36.15 -68.30 -5.30
N SER A 18 37.29 -68.25 -4.61
CA SER A 18 37.34 -68.59 -3.18
C SER A 18 36.41 -67.66 -2.40
N THR A 19 35.82 -68.16 -1.32
CA THR A 19 34.91 -67.38 -0.47
C THR A 19 35.59 -66.11 0.07
N ALA A 20 36.89 -66.19 0.36
CA ALA A 20 37.71 -65.04 0.76
C ALA A 20 37.80 -63.97 -0.36
N TRP A 21 38.04 -64.39 -1.61
CA TRP A 21 38.11 -63.45 -2.73
C TRP A 21 36.76 -62.78 -3.00
N LYS A 22 35.65 -63.52 -2.90
CA LYS A 22 34.30 -62.94 -3.03
C LYS A 22 34.02 -61.89 -1.96
N SER A 23 34.48 -62.13 -0.73
CA SER A 23 34.29 -61.18 0.38
C SER A 23 35.08 -59.90 0.14
N SER A 24 36.37 -60.02 -0.21
CA SER A 24 37.23 -58.87 -0.50
C SER A 24 36.72 -58.06 -1.70
N ALA A 25 36.38 -58.74 -2.81
CA ALA A 25 35.87 -58.06 -3.99
C ALA A 25 34.53 -57.35 -3.73
N ARG A 26 33.67 -57.93 -2.87
CA ARG A 26 32.44 -57.27 -2.44
C ARG A 26 32.74 -56.04 -1.59
N GLU A 27 33.70 -56.14 -0.69
CA GLU A 27 34.12 -55.03 0.17
C GLU A 27 34.75 -53.90 -0.66
N ASP A 28 35.59 -54.22 -1.64
CA ASP A 28 36.22 -53.25 -2.55
C ASP A 28 35.17 -52.55 -3.44
N ILE A 29 34.22 -53.31 -4.00
CA ILE A 29 33.12 -52.74 -4.80
C ILE A 29 32.20 -51.89 -3.92
N LEU A 30 31.86 -52.36 -2.72
CA LEU A 30 31.05 -51.59 -1.78
C LEU A 30 31.79 -50.34 -1.32
N ALA A 31 33.10 -50.41 -1.09
CA ALA A 31 33.91 -49.25 -0.74
C ALA A 31 33.92 -48.23 -1.87
N GLN A 32 34.04 -48.66 -3.13
CA GLN A 32 34.02 -47.78 -4.29
C GLN A 32 32.64 -47.14 -4.51
N VAL A 33 31.56 -47.93 -4.44
CA VAL A 33 30.17 -47.43 -4.59
C VAL A 33 29.75 -46.54 -3.41
N MET A 34 30.14 -46.89 -2.18
CA MET A 34 29.82 -46.09 -0.99
C MET A 34 30.70 -44.84 -0.87
N SER A 35 31.88 -44.82 -1.50
CA SER A 35 32.73 -43.64 -1.59
C SER A 35 32.23 -42.61 -2.62
N GLU A 36 31.39 -43.01 -3.57
CA GLU A 36 30.85 -42.12 -4.62
C GLU A 36 29.51 -41.46 -4.28
N ASP A 37 28.77 -41.96 -3.29
CA ASP A 37 27.49 -41.35 -2.87
C ASP A 37 27.54 -40.87 -1.41
N THR A 38 28.33 -39.84 -1.15
CA THR A 38 27.96 -38.91 -0.06
C THR A 38 27.07 -37.85 -0.70
N PRO A 39 25.73 -37.89 -0.54
CA PRO A 39 24.89 -36.83 -1.06
C PRO A 39 25.30 -35.54 -0.35
N GLN A 40 26.01 -34.68 -1.08
CA GLN A 40 26.23 -33.31 -0.66
C GLN A 40 24.85 -32.75 -0.37
N LYS A 41 24.64 -32.23 0.84
CA LYS A 41 23.38 -31.57 1.22
C LYS A 41 23.21 -30.37 0.30
N LEU A 42 22.53 -30.59 -0.83
CA LEU A 42 22.18 -29.56 -1.80
C LEU A 42 21.33 -28.53 -1.06
N GLY A 43 21.85 -27.31 -0.93
CA GLY A 43 21.02 -26.19 -0.49
C GLY A 43 19.86 -26.01 -1.45
N LYS A 44 18.72 -25.48 -0.96
CA LYS A 44 17.48 -25.32 -1.75
C LYS A 44 17.67 -24.60 -3.11
N GLY A 45 18.72 -23.81 -3.27
CA GLY A 45 19.09 -23.17 -4.55
C GLY A 45 19.78 -24.08 -5.56
N ALA A 46 20.49 -25.12 -5.11
CA ALA A 46 21.15 -26.09 -5.99
C ALA A 46 20.15 -27.06 -6.63
N GLU A 47 19.11 -27.48 -5.88
CA GLU A 47 17.95 -28.22 -6.42
C GLU A 47 17.29 -27.46 -7.58
N PHE A 48 17.06 -26.15 -7.42
CA PHE A 48 16.54 -25.28 -8.48
C PHE A 48 17.48 -25.17 -9.67
N PHE A 49 18.80 -25.10 -9.43
CA PHE A 49 19.82 -25.01 -10.48
C PHE A 49 19.96 -26.32 -11.29
N TYR A 50 19.83 -27.48 -10.63
CA TYR A 50 19.81 -28.79 -11.30
C TYR A 50 18.48 -29.05 -12.01
N PHE A 51 17.35 -28.62 -11.44
CA PHE A 51 16.07 -28.59 -12.14
C PHE A 51 16.15 -27.73 -13.42
N LEU A 52 16.75 -26.54 -13.34
CA LEU A 52 17.02 -25.68 -14.49
C LEU A 52 17.96 -26.34 -15.51
N LYS A 53 19.07 -26.97 -15.08
CA LYS A 53 20.00 -27.64 -16.00
C LYS A 53 19.44 -28.91 -16.63
N PHE A 54 18.64 -29.68 -15.90
CA PHE A 54 17.92 -30.84 -16.43
C PHE A 54 16.82 -30.39 -17.41
N SER A 55 16.14 -29.28 -17.10
CA SER A 55 15.18 -28.65 -18.00
C SER A 55 15.83 -28.12 -19.29
N ASN A 56 17.11 -27.72 -19.25
CA ASN A 56 17.82 -27.12 -20.39
C ASN A 56 17.86 -28.03 -21.64
N GLY A 57 18.02 -29.36 -21.49
CA GLY A 57 18.00 -30.29 -22.63
C GLY A 57 16.60 -30.58 -23.17
N PHE A 58 15.61 -30.70 -22.29
CA PHE A 58 14.22 -31.01 -22.66
C PHE A 58 13.51 -29.79 -23.26
N PHE A 59 13.74 -28.60 -22.70
CA PHE A 59 13.14 -27.35 -23.16
C PHE A 59 13.73 -26.89 -24.49
N GLN A 60 15.03 -27.11 -24.74
CA GLN A 60 15.66 -26.68 -25.99
C GLN A 60 15.14 -27.47 -27.20
N ASP A 61 15.01 -28.81 -27.11
CA ASP A 61 14.49 -29.63 -28.22
C ASP A 61 12.96 -29.59 -28.36
N PHE A 62 12.24 -29.37 -27.26
CA PHE A 62 10.78 -29.28 -27.27
C PHE A 62 10.29 -27.88 -27.71
N ILE A 63 10.80 -26.78 -27.12
CA ILE A 63 10.34 -25.40 -27.40
C ILE A 63 10.78 -24.92 -28.79
N MET A 64 11.98 -25.29 -29.26
CA MET A 64 12.43 -24.88 -30.60
C MET A 64 11.69 -25.56 -31.75
N ARG A 65 10.92 -26.62 -31.47
CA ARG A 65 10.01 -27.20 -32.47
C ARG A 65 8.73 -26.36 -32.52
N PRO A 66 8.17 -26.10 -33.72
CA PRO A 66 6.92 -25.34 -33.86
C PRO A 66 5.80 -25.89 -32.95
N VAL A 67 5.70 -27.22 -32.85
CA VAL A 67 4.73 -27.92 -32.02
C VAL A 67 4.88 -27.59 -30.53
N GLY A 68 6.10 -27.47 -30.00
CA GLY A 68 6.29 -27.15 -28.58
C GLY A 68 6.07 -25.68 -28.28
N THR A 69 6.40 -24.77 -29.21
CA THR A 69 5.98 -23.36 -29.10
C THR A 69 4.45 -23.26 -29.07
N PHE A 70 3.74 -23.95 -29.98
CA PHE A 70 2.28 -23.98 -29.97
C PHE A 70 1.72 -24.59 -28.69
N ALA A 71 2.28 -25.69 -28.20
CA ALA A 71 1.87 -26.32 -26.94
C ALA A 71 2.08 -25.40 -25.73
N LEU A 72 3.19 -24.64 -25.71
CA LEU A 72 3.50 -23.71 -24.63
C LEU A 72 2.57 -22.49 -24.67
N ILE A 73 2.24 -21.98 -25.85
CA ILE A 73 1.20 -20.96 -26.03
C ILE A 73 -0.15 -21.50 -25.58
N LEU A 74 -0.51 -22.74 -25.94
CA LEU A 74 -1.75 -23.39 -25.50
C LEU A 74 -1.79 -23.56 -23.98
N ILE A 75 -0.69 -23.95 -23.35
CA ILE A 75 -0.57 -24.05 -21.89
C ILE A 75 -0.62 -22.67 -21.23
N LEU A 76 -0.07 -21.62 -21.84
CA LEU A 76 -0.21 -20.25 -21.34
C LEU A 76 -1.64 -19.73 -21.47
N ILE A 77 -2.34 -20.04 -22.57
CA ILE A 77 -3.73 -19.64 -22.79
C ILE A 77 -4.66 -20.42 -21.84
N LEU A 78 -4.50 -21.73 -21.73
CA LEU A 78 -5.36 -22.59 -20.90
C LEU A 78 -4.99 -22.53 -19.41
N GLY A 79 -3.70 -22.49 -19.09
CA GLY A 79 -3.17 -22.43 -17.72
C GLY A 79 -3.14 -21.01 -17.14
N GLY A 80 -3.05 -19.98 -18.00
CA GLY A 80 -3.08 -18.58 -17.58
C GLY A 80 -4.40 -18.17 -16.93
N GLY A 81 -5.53 -18.78 -17.33
CA GLY A 81 -6.84 -18.52 -16.73
C GLY A 81 -6.90 -18.84 -15.23
N ALA A 82 -6.35 -19.99 -14.81
CA ALA A 82 -6.32 -20.40 -13.40
C ALA A 82 -5.43 -19.48 -12.55
N LEU A 83 -4.30 -19.03 -13.11
CA LEU A 83 -3.40 -18.08 -12.46
C LEU A 83 -4.04 -16.69 -12.35
N LYS A 84 -4.78 -16.24 -13.37
CA LYS A 84 -5.51 -14.97 -13.33
C LYS A 84 -6.55 -14.94 -12.23
N VAL A 85 -7.40 -15.97 -12.10
CA VAL A 85 -8.44 -16.03 -11.06
C VAL A 85 -7.83 -15.96 -9.66
N LYS A 86 -6.72 -16.65 -9.43
CA LYS A 86 -6.00 -16.58 -8.14
C LYS A 86 -5.31 -15.22 -7.92
N ALA A 87 -4.76 -14.62 -8.98
CA ALA A 87 -4.16 -13.30 -8.90
C ALA A 87 -5.23 -12.22 -8.62
N ASP A 88 -6.41 -12.30 -9.22
CA ASP A 88 -7.51 -11.35 -8.97
C ASP A 88 -7.96 -11.36 -7.50
N GLY A 89 -7.90 -12.51 -6.84
CA GLY A 89 -8.17 -12.68 -5.41
C GLY A 89 -7.01 -12.30 -4.48
N SER A 90 -5.81 -12.08 -5.00
CA SER A 90 -4.62 -11.77 -4.18
C SER A 90 -4.68 -10.36 -3.58
N LEU A 91 -4.18 -10.25 -2.36
CA LEU A 91 -4.09 -8.99 -1.60
C LEU A 91 -2.66 -8.43 -1.69
N PRO A 92 -2.48 -7.12 -1.45
CA PRO A 92 -1.16 -6.52 -1.30
C PRO A 92 -0.28 -7.31 -0.33
N GLY A 93 0.95 -7.61 -0.76
CA GLY A 93 1.88 -8.46 0.00
C GLY A 93 1.87 -9.94 -0.41
N ASP A 94 0.84 -10.41 -1.12
CA ASP A 94 0.81 -11.78 -1.64
C ASP A 94 1.70 -11.93 -2.88
N LEU A 95 2.29 -13.12 -3.10
CA LEU A 95 3.18 -13.38 -4.24
C LEU A 95 2.50 -13.14 -5.59
N LEU A 96 1.22 -13.52 -5.74
CA LEU A 96 0.46 -13.35 -6.98
C LEU A 96 -0.02 -11.91 -7.20
N TYR A 97 0.12 -11.02 -6.22
CA TYR A 97 -0.27 -9.63 -6.36
C TYR A 97 0.60 -8.89 -7.39
N PHE A 98 1.89 -9.26 -7.49
CA PHE A 98 2.74 -8.75 -8.55
C PHE A 98 2.19 -9.10 -9.95
N LEU A 99 1.69 -10.32 -10.11
CA LEU A 99 1.10 -10.75 -11.38
C LEU A 99 -0.23 -10.03 -11.64
N LYS A 100 -1.05 -9.81 -10.62
CA LYS A 100 -2.27 -8.98 -10.70
C LYS A 100 -1.94 -7.59 -11.23
N ARG A 101 -1.02 -6.88 -10.57
CA ARG A 101 -0.59 -5.52 -10.98
C ARG A 101 0.02 -5.50 -12.38
N GLY A 102 0.79 -6.54 -12.75
CA GLY A 102 1.34 -6.68 -14.10
C GLY A 102 0.25 -6.85 -15.16
N GLY A 103 -0.76 -7.67 -14.89
CA GLY A 103 -1.91 -7.88 -15.77
C GLY A 103 -2.75 -6.62 -15.96
N GLU A 104 -3.01 -5.87 -14.89
CA GLU A 104 -3.75 -4.61 -14.95
C GLU A 104 -3.01 -3.54 -15.75
N LYS A 105 -1.68 -3.41 -15.57
CA LYS A 105 -0.85 -2.51 -16.37
C LYS A 105 -0.83 -2.90 -17.85
N ALA A 106 -0.75 -4.19 -18.15
CA ALA A 106 -0.85 -4.68 -19.53
C ALA A 106 -2.23 -4.31 -20.11
N GLN A 107 -3.32 -4.58 -19.39
CA GLN A 107 -4.67 -4.22 -19.82
C GLN A 107 -4.79 -2.72 -20.13
N MET A 108 -4.26 -1.85 -19.25
CA MET A 108 -4.20 -0.41 -19.47
C MET A 108 -3.39 -0.03 -20.72
N ALA A 109 -2.28 -0.71 -21.00
CA ALA A 109 -1.45 -0.45 -22.17
C ALA A 109 -2.09 -0.88 -23.50
N PHE A 110 -3.02 -1.84 -23.47
CA PHE A 110 -3.74 -2.32 -24.65
C PHE A 110 -5.08 -1.59 -24.91
N ILE A 111 -5.48 -0.67 -24.03
CA ILE A 111 -6.67 0.18 -24.25
C ILE A 111 -6.20 1.51 -24.88
N PHE A 112 -6.54 1.69 -26.16
CA PHE A 112 -6.23 2.90 -26.94
C PHE A 112 -7.31 3.98 -26.86
N ASP A 113 -8.49 3.62 -26.38
CA ASP A 113 -9.65 4.50 -26.25
C ASP A 113 -9.59 5.18 -24.87
N GLU A 114 -9.38 6.49 -24.84
CA GLU A 114 -9.21 7.25 -23.60
C GLU A 114 -10.44 7.16 -22.69
N ASP A 115 -11.66 7.07 -23.25
CA ASP A 115 -12.88 6.95 -22.45
C ASP A 115 -12.90 5.59 -21.72
N LYS A 116 -12.55 4.51 -22.43
CA LYS A 116 -12.45 3.16 -21.85
C LYS A 116 -11.29 3.02 -20.86
N LYS A 117 -10.24 3.83 -21.05
CA LYS A 117 -9.07 3.82 -20.19
C LYS A 117 -9.39 4.47 -18.84
N SER A 118 -10.10 5.60 -18.86
CA SER A 118 -10.64 6.24 -17.65
C SER A 118 -11.62 5.33 -16.92
N ASP A 119 -12.52 4.64 -17.65
CA ASP A 119 -13.41 3.63 -17.08
C ASP A 119 -12.65 2.51 -16.36
N LEU A 120 -11.60 1.97 -17.00
CA LEU A 120 -10.79 0.92 -16.40
C LEU A 120 -10.06 1.43 -15.14
N GLN A 121 -9.50 2.64 -15.15
CA GLN A 121 -8.84 3.19 -13.97
C GLN A 121 -9.80 3.31 -12.79
N LEU A 122 -11.01 3.81 -13.02
CA LEU A 122 -12.03 3.91 -11.98
C LEU A 122 -12.39 2.52 -11.42
N GLU A 123 -12.46 1.50 -12.28
CA GLU A 123 -12.66 0.10 -11.86
C GLU A 123 -11.47 -0.43 -11.05
N LEU A 124 -10.23 -0.04 -11.37
CA LEU A 124 -9.04 -0.45 -10.64
C LEU A 124 -8.99 0.19 -9.24
N VAL A 125 -9.35 1.47 -9.11
CA VAL A 125 -9.47 2.15 -7.80
C VAL A 125 -10.52 1.45 -6.94
N ASP A 126 -11.69 1.18 -7.50
CA ASP A 126 -12.76 0.45 -6.83
C ASP A 126 -12.29 -0.95 -6.35
N LYS A 127 -11.43 -1.62 -7.14
CA LYS A 127 -10.78 -2.86 -6.69
C LYS A 127 -9.88 -2.63 -5.47
N ARG A 128 -9.15 -1.51 -5.36
CA ARG A 128 -8.35 -1.19 -4.17
C ARG A 128 -9.20 -1.02 -2.94
N ILE A 129 -10.33 -0.32 -3.05
CA ILE A 129 -11.28 -0.17 -1.94
C ILE A 129 -11.83 -1.52 -1.49
N ARG A 130 -12.17 -2.41 -2.42
CA ARG A 130 -12.56 -3.79 -2.07
C ARG A 130 -11.43 -4.62 -1.46
N GLU A 131 -10.18 -4.37 -1.83
CA GLU A 131 -9.02 -5.00 -1.19
C GLU A 131 -8.88 -4.53 0.25
N LEU A 132 -9.02 -3.23 0.53
CA LEU A 132 -9.07 -2.67 1.89
C LEU A 132 -10.13 -3.38 2.74
N ASN A 133 -11.35 -3.51 2.20
CA ASN A 133 -12.42 -4.23 2.89
C ASN A 133 -12.12 -5.70 3.16
N ARG A 134 -11.50 -6.41 2.21
CA ARG A 134 -11.08 -7.79 2.46
C ARG A 134 -9.99 -7.90 3.53
N ILE A 135 -9.07 -6.94 3.59
CA ILE A 135 -8.03 -6.90 4.61
C ILE A 135 -8.63 -6.62 5.98
N ALA A 136 -9.56 -5.64 6.09
CA ALA A 136 -10.24 -5.29 7.33
C ALA A 136 -11.08 -6.45 7.89
N LEU A 137 -11.66 -7.28 7.02
CA LEU A 137 -12.43 -8.46 7.41
C LEU A 137 -11.58 -9.69 7.71
N ALA A 138 -10.31 -9.71 7.30
CA ALA A 138 -9.44 -10.84 7.54
C ALA A 138 -8.93 -10.79 8.99
N GLU A 139 -8.78 -11.93 9.65
CA GLU A 139 -8.17 -12.01 10.99
C GLU A 139 -6.73 -12.52 10.85
N ASN A 140 -5.81 -11.67 10.38
CA ASN A 140 -4.39 -12.03 10.23
C ASN A 140 -3.46 -10.96 10.83
N ASN A 141 -2.33 -11.41 11.39
CA ASN A 141 -1.34 -10.53 12.03
C ASN A 141 -0.64 -9.56 11.06
N ASP A 142 -0.59 -9.88 9.76
CA ASP A 142 0.06 -9.06 8.74
C ASP A 142 -0.86 -7.96 8.16
N ASN A 143 -2.09 -7.84 8.64
CA ASN A 143 -3.11 -6.96 8.04
C ASN A 143 -2.71 -5.48 8.05
N GLN A 144 -1.97 -5.01 9.06
CA GLN A 144 -1.57 -3.61 9.12
C GLN A 144 -0.64 -3.23 7.96
N GLU A 145 0.35 -4.07 7.63
CA GLU A 145 1.24 -3.80 6.50
C GLU A 145 0.50 -3.93 5.16
N LYS A 146 -0.40 -4.92 5.04
CA LYS A 146 -1.24 -5.08 3.85
C LYS A 146 -2.18 -3.88 3.66
N MET A 147 -2.76 -3.37 4.74
CA MET A 147 -3.64 -2.19 4.75
C MET A 147 -2.88 -0.96 4.27
N ARG A 148 -1.72 -0.68 4.86
CA ARG A 148 -0.86 0.45 4.45
C ARG A 148 -0.51 0.39 2.95
N LYS A 149 -0.11 -0.80 2.46
CA LYS A 149 0.19 -1.00 1.02
C LYS A 149 -1.04 -0.88 0.14
N ALA A 150 -2.20 -1.37 0.58
CA ALA A 150 -3.44 -1.25 -0.16
C ALA A 150 -3.84 0.22 -0.32
N LEU A 151 -3.68 0.99 0.75
CA LEU A 151 -4.02 2.41 0.78
C LEU A 151 -3.04 3.25 -0.05
N GLU A 152 -1.73 2.98 0.05
CA GLU A 152 -0.72 3.58 -0.83
C GLU A 152 -1.04 3.34 -2.32
N ASN A 153 -1.45 2.12 -2.67
CA ASN A 153 -1.88 1.80 -4.02
C ASN A 153 -3.18 2.52 -4.41
N PHE A 154 -4.11 2.69 -3.47
CA PHE A 154 -5.33 3.46 -3.67
C PHE A 154 -5.02 4.92 -4.00
N HIS A 155 -4.29 5.66 -3.15
CA HIS A 155 -3.96 7.06 -3.39
C HIS A 155 -3.27 7.27 -4.75
N LYS A 156 -2.35 6.36 -5.08
CA LYS A 156 -1.67 6.38 -6.38
C LYS A 156 -2.60 6.16 -7.56
N ASP A 157 -3.43 5.12 -7.52
CA ASP A 157 -4.34 4.80 -8.62
C ASP A 157 -5.46 5.88 -8.72
N PHE A 158 -5.88 6.46 -7.58
CA PHE A 158 -6.92 7.48 -7.52
C PHE A 158 -6.45 8.86 -8.00
N THR A 159 -5.20 9.24 -7.72
CA THR A 159 -4.60 10.46 -8.28
C THR A 159 -4.68 10.47 -9.81
N LEU A 160 -4.42 9.33 -10.45
CA LEU A 160 -4.52 9.20 -11.91
C LEU A 160 -5.96 9.39 -12.42
N VAL A 161 -6.96 8.97 -11.65
CA VAL A 161 -8.37 9.20 -11.98
C VAL A 161 -8.70 10.69 -11.88
N LYS A 162 -8.26 11.37 -10.82
CA LYS A 162 -8.44 12.83 -10.64
C LYS A 162 -7.81 13.62 -11.80
N GLU A 163 -6.60 13.28 -12.20
CA GLU A 163 -5.93 13.90 -13.35
C GLU A 163 -6.70 13.71 -14.66
N ASN A 164 -7.18 12.49 -14.93
CA ASN A 164 -7.92 12.20 -16.15
C ASN A 164 -9.31 12.86 -16.20
N MET A 165 -9.95 13.08 -15.06
CA MET A 165 -11.19 13.87 -14.97
C MET A 165 -10.95 15.31 -15.42
N HIS A 166 -9.84 15.92 -15.02
CA HIS A 166 -9.49 17.28 -15.46
C HIS A 166 -9.30 17.36 -16.98
N LEU A 167 -8.67 16.35 -17.59
CA LEU A 167 -8.46 16.27 -19.03
C LEU A 167 -9.78 16.11 -19.83
N ALA A 168 -10.78 15.45 -19.23
CA ALA A 168 -12.09 15.23 -19.85
C ALA A 168 -12.93 16.52 -19.94
N GLN A 169 -12.58 17.60 -19.24
CA GLN A 169 -13.35 18.85 -19.21
C GLN A 169 -13.49 19.52 -20.59
N ASN A 170 -12.59 19.21 -21.52
CA ASN A 170 -12.54 19.78 -22.88
C ASN A 170 -13.73 19.38 -23.77
N ASP A 171 -14.42 18.29 -23.45
CA ASP A 171 -15.60 17.81 -24.18
C ASP A 171 -16.79 17.75 -23.19
N PRO A 172 -17.82 18.61 -23.35
CA PRO A 172 -18.95 18.66 -22.43
C PRO A 172 -19.69 17.33 -22.23
N GLU A 173 -19.92 16.57 -23.31
CA GLU A 173 -20.66 15.30 -23.25
C GLU A 173 -19.85 14.22 -22.53
N LYS A 174 -18.54 14.15 -22.84
CA LYS A 174 -17.64 13.21 -22.17
C LYS A 174 -17.41 13.57 -20.71
N ALA A 175 -17.28 14.85 -20.40
CA ALA A 175 -17.14 15.35 -19.04
C ALA A 175 -18.36 14.97 -18.20
N LEU A 176 -19.57 15.15 -18.73
CA LEU A 176 -20.81 14.79 -18.04
C LEU A 176 -20.88 13.27 -17.78
N LYS A 177 -20.61 12.45 -18.81
CA LYS A 177 -20.63 10.98 -18.68
C LYS A 177 -19.58 10.46 -17.70
N MET A 178 -18.37 11.04 -17.72
CA MET A 178 -17.31 10.70 -16.78
C MET A 178 -17.68 11.11 -15.35
N ALA A 179 -18.23 12.31 -15.18
CA ALA A 179 -18.67 12.81 -13.88
C ALA A 179 -19.79 11.94 -13.29
N GLN A 180 -20.78 11.51 -14.08
CA GLN A 180 -21.83 10.58 -13.63
C GLN A 180 -21.24 9.27 -13.11
N LYS A 181 -20.35 8.64 -13.88
CA LYS A 181 -19.70 7.39 -13.45
C LYS A 181 -18.85 7.58 -12.21
N MET A 182 -18.12 8.69 -12.16
CA MET A 182 -17.24 9.01 -11.04
C MET A 182 -18.03 9.26 -9.76
N GLU A 183 -19.14 9.99 -9.85
CA GLU A 183 -20.04 10.22 -8.73
C GLU A 183 -20.64 8.90 -8.23
N ASP A 184 -21.26 8.09 -9.09
CA ASP A 184 -21.81 6.78 -8.70
C ASP A 184 -20.74 5.91 -8.00
N LYS A 185 -19.53 5.88 -8.56
CA LYS A 185 -18.46 5.04 -8.03
C LYS A 185 -17.86 5.56 -6.74
N THR A 186 -17.66 6.87 -6.62
CA THR A 186 -17.10 7.47 -5.41
C THR A 186 -18.09 7.38 -4.25
N SER A 187 -19.40 7.49 -4.50
CA SER A 187 -20.45 7.21 -3.50
C SER A 187 -20.36 5.77 -2.97
N GLU A 188 -20.23 4.78 -3.86
CA GLU A 188 -20.00 3.37 -3.44
C GLU A 188 -18.70 3.19 -2.65
N MET A 189 -17.61 3.85 -3.09
CA MET A 189 -16.32 3.79 -2.42
C MET A 189 -16.38 4.36 -1.00
N HIS A 190 -17.05 5.50 -0.82
CA HIS A 190 -17.22 6.14 0.48
C HIS A 190 -17.92 5.21 1.47
N PHE A 191 -19.03 4.60 1.04
CA PHE A 191 -19.77 3.63 1.85
C PHE A 191 -18.95 2.41 2.24
N VAL A 192 -18.10 1.90 1.34
CA VAL A 192 -17.20 0.79 1.65
C VAL A 192 -16.09 1.23 2.60
N LEU A 193 -15.51 2.41 2.40
CA LEU A 193 -14.46 2.95 3.26
C LEU A 193 -14.95 3.19 4.69
N ASN A 194 -16.16 3.73 4.88
CA ASN A 194 -16.76 3.90 6.20
C ASN A 194 -16.85 2.55 6.95
N LYS A 195 -17.36 1.50 6.27
CA LYS A 195 -17.37 0.13 6.84
C LYS A 195 -15.99 -0.43 7.16
N VAL A 196 -14.97 0.00 6.42
CA VAL A 196 -13.58 -0.40 6.64
C VAL A 196 -13.00 0.34 7.84
N GLN A 197 -13.32 1.62 8.01
CA GLN A 197 -12.92 2.44 9.14
C GLN A 197 -13.41 1.83 10.47
N ASP A 198 -14.69 1.43 10.55
CA ASP A 198 -15.31 0.79 11.72
C ASP A 198 -14.58 -0.47 12.19
N LYS A 199 -13.99 -1.21 11.25
CA LYS A 199 -13.37 -2.52 11.48
C LYS A 199 -11.85 -2.47 11.56
N SER A 200 -11.27 -1.29 11.32
CA SER A 200 -9.83 -1.10 11.27
C SER A 200 -9.26 -0.67 12.62
N SER A 201 -7.99 -1.00 12.84
CA SER A 201 -7.23 -0.51 14.00
C SER A 201 -7.11 1.02 13.99
N ASP A 202 -6.98 1.64 15.15
CA ASP A 202 -6.88 3.11 15.29
C ASP A 202 -5.78 3.73 14.41
N ASN A 203 -4.62 3.07 14.29
CA ASN A 203 -3.53 3.52 13.41
C ASN A 203 -3.89 3.61 11.92
N ALA A 204 -4.89 2.84 11.47
CA ALA A 204 -5.33 2.84 10.07
C ALA A 204 -6.55 3.74 9.85
N LYS A 205 -7.26 4.14 10.92
CA LYS A 205 -8.47 4.97 10.81
C LYS A 205 -8.17 6.34 10.23
N ASN A 206 -7.04 6.94 10.59
CA ASN A 206 -6.63 8.25 10.07
C ASN A 206 -6.35 8.19 8.56
N ASP A 207 -5.55 7.22 8.12
CA ASP A 207 -5.26 7.09 6.70
C ASP A 207 -6.53 6.69 5.89
N ILE A 208 -7.44 5.90 6.48
CA ILE A 208 -8.75 5.59 5.87
C ILE A 208 -9.63 6.84 5.78
N LYS A 209 -9.64 7.69 6.81
CA LYS A 209 -10.34 8.98 6.80
C LYS A 209 -9.79 9.87 5.68
N GLU A 210 -8.48 10.00 5.54
CA GLU A 210 -7.86 10.74 4.45
C GLU A 210 -8.32 10.21 3.07
N ALA A 211 -8.38 8.88 2.90
CA ALA A 211 -8.91 8.30 1.67
C ALA A 211 -10.42 8.58 1.46
N MET A 212 -11.23 8.58 2.53
CA MET A 212 -12.63 9.01 2.47
C MET A 212 -12.75 10.47 2.04
N ASP A 213 -11.83 11.31 2.53
CA ASP A 213 -11.81 12.73 2.22
C ASP A 213 -11.52 12.99 0.75
N GLU A 214 -10.51 12.32 0.20
CA GLU A 214 -10.21 12.37 -1.23
C GLU A 214 -11.39 11.90 -2.09
N VAL A 215 -12.06 10.80 -1.68
CA VAL A 215 -13.22 10.25 -2.40
C VAL A 215 -14.39 11.23 -2.38
N SER A 216 -14.66 11.86 -1.24
CA SER A 216 -15.73 12.85 -1.09
C SER A 216 -15.45 14.13 -1.86
N GLU A 217 -14.22 14.63 -1.86
CA GLU A 217 -13.82 15.79 -2.68
C GLU A 217 -14.08 15.52 -4.17
N ALA A 218 -13.61 14.36 -4.64
CA ALA A 218 -13.84 13.89 -6.01
C ALA A 218 -15.32 13.73 -6.36
N ASN A 219 -16.14 13.24 -5.43
CA ASN A 219 -17.58 13.13 -5.57
C ASN A 219 -18.24 14.51 -5.73
N PHE A 220 -17.86 15.48 -4.89
CA PHE A 220 -18.37 16.85 -4.99
C PHE A 220 -17.98 17.52 -6.31
N SER A 221 -16.73 17.38 -6.76
CA SER A 221 -16.32 17.89 -8.08
C SER A 221 -17.10 17.23 -9.22
N ALA A 222 -17.43 15.95 -9.10
CA ALA A 222 -18.25 15.26 -10.09
C ALA A 222 -19.70 15.78 -10.09
N LEU A 223 -20.31 15.96 -8.91
CA LEU A 223 -21.64 16.56 -8.77
C LEU A 223 -21.69 18.00 -9.31
N GLU A 224 -20.65 18.80 -9.08
CA GLU A 224 -20.52 20.15 -9.63
C GLU A 224 -20.52 20.13 -11.17
N VAL A 225 -19.71 19.27 -11.79
CA VAL A 225 -19.69 19.11 -13.26
C VAL A 225 -21.04 18.62 -13.79
N ILE A 226 -21.72 17.71 -13.08
CA ILE A 226 -23.05 17.24 -13.47
C ILE A 226 -24.04 18.40 -13.43
N VAL A 227 -24.07 19.18 -12.34
CA VAL A 227 -24.98 20.32 -12.20
C VAL A 227 -24.72 21.40 -13.25
N GLU A 228 -23.46 21.68 -13.57
CA GLU A 228 -23.09 22.69 -14.56
C GLU A 228 -23.40 22.28 -16.01
N LYS A 229 -23.21 21.00 -16.32
CA LYS A 229 -23.26 20.49 -17.72
C LYS A 229 -24.53 19.71 -18.05
N ASP A 230 -25.34 19.32 -17.07
CA ASP A 230 -26.61 18.62 -17.31
C ASP A 230 -27.70 19.60 -17.79
N GLU A 231 -27.87 19.67 -19.12
CA GLU A 231 -28.95 20.42 -19.75
C GLU A 231 -30.34 19.84 -19.46
N ASN A 232 -30.44 18.54 -19.11
CA ASN A 232 -31.71 17.84 -18.93
C ASN A 232 -32.35 18.05 -17.56
N LYS A 233 -31.67 18.72 -16.63
CA LYS A 233 -32.21 19.02 -15.31
C LYS A 233 -32.84 17.77 -14.67
N GLU A 234 -32.12 16.66 -14.58
CA GLU A 234 -32.50 15.54 -13.69
C GLU A 234 -32.27 15.95 -12.21
N ILE A 235 -32.84 17.11 -11.87
CA ILE A 235 -32.69 17.86 -10.64
C ILE A 235 -33.14 17.04 -9.43
N GLN A 236 -34.09 16.11 -9.59
CA GLN A 236 -34.58 15.30 -8.48
C GLN A 236 -33.56 14.27 -7.99
N GLY A 237 -32.81 13.63 -8.90
CA GLY A 237 -31.78 12.66 -8.52
C GLY A 237 -30.58 13.36 -7.88
N ILE A 238 -30.19 14.51 -8.42
CA ILE A 238 -29.09 15.32 -7.88
C ILE A 238 -29.44 15.91 -6.52
N ALA A 239 -30.67 16.40 -6.33
CA ALA A 239 -31.11 16.94 -5.05
C ALA A 239 -31.08 15.88 -3.94
N GLN A 240 -31.53 14.65 -4.23
CA GLN A 240 -31.46 13.53 -3.29
C GLN A 240 -30.01 13.18 -2.93
N LYS A 241 -29.12 13.13 -3.92
CA LYS A 241 -27.70 12.84 -3.71
C LYS A 241 -27.01 13.92 -2.86
N ILE A 242 -27.35 15.18 -3.07
CA ILE A 242 -26.82 16.29 -2.25
C ILE A 242 -27.41 16.26 -0.84
N ASP A 243 -28.69 15.92 -0.69
CA ASP A 243 -29.32 15.76 0.63
C ASP A 243 -28.65 14.63 1.45
N GLU A 244 -28.38 13.48 0.83
CA GLU A 244 -27.63 12.37 1.44
C GLU A 244 -26.24 12.82 1.90
N LYS A 245 -25.54 13.64 1.10
CA LYS A 245 -24.23 14.20 1.49
C LYS A 245 -24.31 15.21 2.62
N ILE A 246 -25.39 15.99 2.68
CA ILE A 246 -25.64 16.90 3.80
C ILE A 246 -25.94 16.11 5.08
N GLU A 247 -26.69 15.01 4.99
CA GLU A 247 -27.00 14.14 6.12
C GLU A 247 -25.73 13.46 6.67
N GLU A 248 -24.89 12.91 5.78
CA GLU A 248 -23.59 12.32 6.13
C GLU A 248 -22.67 13.34 6.82
N ALA A 249 -22.52 14.54 6.24
CA ALA A 249 -21.73 15.60 6.86
C ALA A 249 -22.35 16.11 8.19
N SER A 250 -23.67 15.99 8.35
CA SER A 250 -24.35 16.36 9.59
C SER A 250 -24.05 15.39 10.72
N GLU A 251 -23.95 14.09 10.43
CA GLU A 251 -23.56 13.08 11.41
C GLU A 251 -22.14 13.33 11.91
N GLU A 252 -21.20 13.63 11.01
CA GLU A 252 -19.82 14.00 11.37
C GLU A 252 -19.75 15.34 12.12
N ALA A 253 -20.60 16.31 11.78
CA ALA A 253 -20.65 17.63 12.42
C ALA A 253 -21.21 17.61 13.85
N GLU A 254 -21.97 16.59 14.25
CA GLU A 254 -22.46 16.46 15.63
C GLU A 254 -21.31 16.39 16.65
N GLU A 255 -20.17 15.83 16.25
CA GLU A 255 -18.97 15.75 17.09
C GLU A 255 -18.17 17.07 17.07
N ALA A 256 -18.17 17.81 15.95
CA ALA A 256 -17.36 19.02 15.74
C ALA A 256 -18.01 20.35 16.21
N GLY A 257 -19.31 20.39 16.45
CA GLY A 257 -20.00 21.52 17.09
C GLY A 257 -20.81 22.45 16.16
N GLY A 258 -21.24 23.58 16.72
CA GLY A 258 -22.33 24.40 16.14
C GLY A 258 -22.01 25.19 14.87
N GLU A 259 -20.74 25.49 14.58
CA GLU A 259 -20.37 26.24 13.37
C GLU A 259 -20.49 25.39 12.10
N ALA A 260 -20.08 24.12 12.15
CA ALA A 260 -20.27 23.16 11.07
C ALA A 260 -21.77 22.91 10.81
N LEU A 261 -22.55 22.71 11.86
CA LEU A 261 -24.01 22.54 11.75
C LEU A 261 -24.71 23.76 11.13
N ALA A 262 -24.27 24.99 11.44
CA ALA A 262 -24.82 26.20 10.82
C ALA A 262 -24.57 26.25 9.30
N LYS A 263 -23.38 25.82 8.84
CA LYS A 263 -23.06 25.73 7.41
C LYS A 263 -23.92 24.67 6.69
N LEU A 264 -24.23 23.57 7.35
CA LEU A 264 -25.12 22.55 6.81
C LEU A 264 -26.58 22.99 6.76
N GLU A 265 -27.05 23.80 7.72
CA GLU A 265 -28.36 24.44 7.61
C GLU A 265 -28.43 25.41 6.42
N GLU A 266 -27.37 26.19 6.18
CA GLU A 266 -27.24 27.01 4.98
C GLU A 266 -27.27 26.15 3.71
N ALA A 267 -26.56 25.01 3.70
CA ALA A 267 -26.57 24.06 2.58
C ALA A 267 -27.98 23.53 2.28
N LYS A 268 -28.75 23.14 3.31
CA LYS A 268 -30.15 22.70 3.16
C LYS A 268 -31.02 23.79 2.55
N LYS A 269 -30.83 25.04 2.96
CA LYS A 269 -31.57 26.18 2.40
C LYS A 269 -31.23 26.41 0.93
N GLU A 270 -29.96 26.36 0.56
CA GLU A 270 -29.52 26.50 -0.84
C GLU A 270 -30.00 25.34 -1.72
N LEU A 271 -30.06 24.12 -1.16
CA LEU A 271 -30.63 22.95 -1.83
C LEU A 271 -32.11 23.16 -2.17
N VAL A 272 -32.91 23.67 -1.22
CA VAL A 272 -34.33 24.01 -1.44
C VAL A 272 -34.51 25.09 -2.51
N ASN A 273 -33.55 26.03 -2.60
CA ASN A 273 -33.53 27.07 -3.62
C ASN A 273 -32.98 26.61 -4.99
N MET A 274 -32.71 25.31 -5.16
CA MET A 274 -32.09 24.71 -6.36
C MET A 274 -30.72 25.30 -6.70
N GLN A 275 -30.01 25.85 -5.71
CA GLN A 275 -28.64 26.36 -5.85
C GLN A 275 -27.65 25.24 -5.50
N PHE A 276 -27.64 24.17 -6.30
CA PHE A 276 -26.88 22.95 -6.00
C PHE A 276 -25.37 23.20 -5.82
N VAL A 277 -24.74 24.04 -6.65
CA VAL A 277 -23.32 24.39 -6.49
C VAL A 277 -23.06 25.12 -5.17
N ALA A 278 -23.94 26.05 -4.79
CA ALA A 278 -23.81 26.75 -3.52
C ALA A 278 -24.02 25.81 -2.32
N ALA A 279 -24.98 24.89 -2.41
CA ALA A 279 -25.20 23.86 -1.39
C ALA A 279 -23.96 22.97 -1.23
N LEU A 280 -23.37 22.50 -2.34
CA LEU A 280 -22.14 21.70 -2.31
C LEU A 280 -20.96 22.47 -1.70
N GLN A 281 -20.82 23.76 -2.01
CA GLN A 281 -19.78 24.59 -1.43
C GLN A 281 -19.93 24.72 0.10
N LYS A 282 -21.17 24.82 0.58
CA LYS A 282 -21.46 24.88 2.03
C LYS A 282 -21.18 23.57 2.74
N VAL A 283 -21.41 22.44 2.08
CA VAL A 283 -20.99 21.12 2.60
C VAL A 283 -19.47 21.02 2.68
N LYS A 284 -18.73 21.48 1.65
CA LYS A 284 -17.27 21.54 1.68
C LYS A 284 -16.76 22.43 2.84
N GLU A 285 -17.32 23.63 3.01
CA GLU A 285 -16.99 24.54 4.12
C GLU A 285 -17.22 23.87 5.49
N SER A 286 -18.34 23.15 5.66
CA SER A 286 -18.61 22.41 6.90
C SER A 286 -17.54 21.37 7.18
N LYS A 287 -17.11 20.65 6.14
CA LYS A 287 -16.11 19.59 6.27
C LYS A 287 -14.74 20.13 6.67
N GLU A 288 -14.31 21.23 6.07
CA GLU A 288 -13.07 21.92 6.45
C GLU A 288 -13.06 22.31 7.94
N ILE A 289 -14.22 22.71 8.48
CA ILE A 289 -14.37 23.05 9.91
C ILE A 289 -14.25 21.77 10.78
N ILE A 290 -14.85 20.66 10.35
CA ILE A 290 -14.77 19.36 11.04
C ILE A 290 -13.32 18.87 11.10
N ASP A 291 -12.56 19.01 10.01
CA ASP A 291 -11.16 18.59 9.94
C ASP A 291 -10.25 19.46 10.82
N GLN A 292 -10.54 20.77 10.92
CA GLN A 292 -9.85 21.67 11.84
C GLN A 292 -10.14 21.36 13.31
N ALA A 293 -11.37 20.99 13.65
CA ALA A 293 -11.75 20.57 15.00
C ALA A 293 -11.04 19.26 15.39
N SER A 294 -11.03 18.28 14.48
CA SER A 294 -10.33 16.99 14.66
C SER A 294 -8.82 17.16 14.87
N SER A 295 -8.20 18.15 14.22
CA SER A 295 -6.76 18.42 14.34
C SER A 295 -6.37 19.14 15.65
N ASN A 296 -7.32 19.79 16.33
CA ASN A 296 -7.06 20.48 17.59
C ASN A 296 -7.20 19.57 18.83
N GLU A 297 -7.97 18.47 18.75
CA GLU A 297 -8.03 17.47 19.83
C GLU A 297 -6.69 16.77 20.08
N ASP A 298 -5.81 16.66 19.08
CA ASP A 298 -4.47 16.07 19.22
C ASP A 298 -3.50 16.91 20.09
N ILE A 299 -3.83 18.17 20.41
CA ILE A 299 -2.99 19.05 21.23
C ILE A 299 -3.35 18.96 22.74
N GLU A 300 -4.59 18.61 23.09
CA GLU A 300 -5.02 18.59 24.50
C GLU A 300 -4.47 17.40 25.31
N GLY A 301 -3.88 16.40 24.64
CA GLY A 301 -3.22 15.25 25.27
C GLY A 301 -1.79 15.48 25.79
N LYS A 302 -1.22 16.69 25.71
CA LYS A 302 0.20 16.94 26.06
C LYS A 302 0.52 18.10 27.01
N GLU A 303 -0.47 18.79 27.57
CA GLU A 303 -0.23 19.81 28.60
C GLU A 303 -0.88 19.47 29.95
N GLU A 304 -0.47 18.35 30.54
CA GLU A 304 -0.39 18.27 32.01
C GLU A 304 1.07 18.06 32.43
N THR A 305 1.82 19.16 32.57
CA THR A 305 2.67 19.44 33.74
C THR A 305 3.34 20.81 33.58
N SER A 306 2.73 21.86 34.13
CA SER A 306 3.41 22.86 34.98
C SER A 306 2.44 23.99 35.34
N THR A 307 1.57 23.73 36.30
CA THR A 307 1.05 24.77 37.18
C THR A 307 2.18 25.33 38.05
N SER A 308 2.52 26.60 37.86
CA SER A 308 3.04 27.54 38.88
C SER A 308 3.21 28.90 38.17
N THR A 309 2.67 30.04 38.55
CA THR A 309 1.92 30.50 39.72
C THR A 309 1.27 31.82 39.28
N ILE A 310 0.01 32.02 39.65
CA ILE A 310 -0.69 33.29 39.59
C ILE A 310 -0.02 34.25 40.56
N ASP A 311 0.33 35.46 40.12
CA ASP A 311 0.23 36.64 40.97
C ASP A 311 -0.31 37.84 40.18
N ILE A 312 -1.39 38.38 40.75
CA ILE A 312 -2.23 39.49 40.30
C ILE A 312 -1.62 40.78 40.83
N ILE A 313 -1.39 41.79 39.98
CA ILE A 313 -1.53 43.21 40.39
C ILE A 313 -2.19 44.00 39.26
N THR A 314 -3.36 44.54 39.58
CA THR A 314 -4.14 45.55 38.86
C THR A 314 -3.63 46.94 39.26
N GLU A 315 -3.36 47.84 38.31
CA GLU A 315 -3.53 49.30 38.52
C GLU A 315 -3.54 50.07 37.18
N GLU A 316 -4.73 50.53 36.82
CA GLU A 316 -5.12 51.89 36.40
C GLU A 316 -4.15 52.82 35.61
N SER A 317 -4.72 53.37 34.52
CA SER A 317 -4.80 54.81 34.23
C SER A 317 -3.81 55.49 33.27
N GLN A 318 -4.40 56.01 32.18
CA GLN A 318 -4.16 57.30 31.49
C GLN A 318 -2.97 57.46 30.51
N ASN A 319 -3.36 57.55 29.23
CA ASN A 319 -3.21 58.75 28.37
C ASN A 319 -1.80 59.38 28.22
N THR A 320 -1.23 59.36 27.01
CA THR A 320 -1.08 60.54 26.13
C THR A 320 -0.22 60.24 24.90
N THR A 321 -0.75 60.68 23.76
CA THR A 321 -0.09 60.96 22.49
C THR A 321 1.11 61.90 22.66
N THR A 322 2.20 61.71 21.90
CA THR A 322 2.82 62.68 20.96
C THR A 322 4.21 62.20 20.51
N THR A 323 4.32 61.96 19.20
CA THR A 323 5.38 62.37 18.25
C THR A 323 6.78 62.70 18.79
N ASP A 324 7.81 62.01 18.30
CA ASP A 324 8.83 62.65 17.45
C ASP A 324 9.79 61.66 16.78
N LEU A 325 9.98 61.89 15.48
CA LEU A 325 11.08 61.39 14.66
C LEU A 325 12.40 61.94 15.20
N PHE A 326 13.50 61.19 15.11
CA PHE A 326 14.74 61.58 14.41
C PHE A 326 15.91 60.60 14.70
N LEU A 327 16.51 60.15 13.59
CA LEU A 327 17.93 59.86 13.34
C LEU A 327 18.57 58.53 13.79
N ASN A 328 18.84 57.70 12.78
CA ASN A 328 20.15 57.14 12.37
C ASN A 328 21.18 56.82 13.46
N ASN A 329 21.72 55.59 13.44
CA ASN A 329 23.08 55.36 12.93
C ASN A 329 23.43 53.86 12.88
N ASP A 330 24.10 53.46 11.79
CA ASP A 330 24.76 52.18 11.55
C ASP A 330 25.81 51.82 12.63
N ASN A 331 25.96 50.52 12.92
CA ASN A 331 27.25 49.81 12.88
C ASN A 331 27.12 48.33 13.33
N SER A 332 27.27 47.43 12.36
CA SER A 332 28.05 46.18 12.49
C SER A 332 29.48 46.53 12.04
N PRO A 333 30.62 45.91 12.47
CA PRO A 333 30.78 44.44 12.49
C PRO A 333 31.80 43.81 13.48
N THR A 334 31.78 42.46 13.52
CA THR A 334 32.91 41.51 13.76
C THR A 334 33.80 41.61 15.00
N SER A 335 33.92 40.51 15.76
CA SER A 335 35.20 39.78 15.86
C SER A 335 35.09 38.39 16.52
N THR A 336 35.74 37.45 15.84
CA THR A 336 36.23 36.13 16.23
C THR A 336 37.24 36.21 17.40
N ILE A 337 37.40 35.14 18.21
CA ILE A 337 38.68 34.43 18.53
C ILE A 337 38.61 33.56 19.81
N PHE A 338 39.00 32.28 19.64
CA PHE A 338 39.71 31.31 20.52
C PHE A 338 39.33 31.11 22.00
N SER A 339 39.22 29.84 22.45
CA SER A 339 40.38 29.03 22.87
C SER A 339 39.99 27.76 23.65
N THR A 340 40.45 26.61 23.15
CA THR A 340 41.14 25.49 23.84
C THR A 340 40.81 25.13 25.30
N GLY A 341 40.53 23.84 25.51
CA GLY A 341 40.66 23.20 26.82
C GLY A 341 40.44 21.68 26.81
N MET A 342 41.41 20.91 26.29
CA MET A 342 41.59 19.49 26.63
C MET A 342 41.98 19.37 28.11
N VAL A 343 41.33 18.49 28.87
CA VAL A 343 41.96 17.79 30.01
C VAL A 343 41.55 16.32 29.99
N LYS A 344 42.58 15.47 30.08
CA LYS A 344 42.57 14.01 30.18
C LYS A 344 43.11 13.66 31.57
N GLY A 345 42.55 12.62 32.21
CA GLY A 345 43.12 11.97 33.41
C GLY A 345 42.01 11.28 34.22
N THR A 346 41.78 9.96 34.14
CA THR A 346 42.53 8.77 34.61
C THR A 346 42.33 8.42 36.09
N SER A 347 41.85 7.18 36.31
CA SER A 347 42.08 6.26 37.45
C SER A 347 41.46 6.67 38.79
N THR A 348 40.84 5.83 39.62
CA THR A 348 41.05 4.43 40.06
C THR A 348 39.71 3.89 40.61
N GLU A 349 39.27 2.66 40.31
CA GLU A 349 39.57 1.41 41.06
C GLU A 349 39.02 1.41 42.50
N ASP A 350 38.01 0.56 42.80
CA ASP A 350 38.18 -0.70 43.54
C ASP A 350 36.88 -1.21 44.26
N THR A 351 36.77 -2.55 44.28
CA THR A 351 35.90 -3.43 45.11
C THR A 351 34.38 -3.38 44.91
N GLY A 352 33.61 -4.48 44.89
CA GLY A 352 33.90 -5.89 45.14
C GLY A 352 32.58 -6.64 45.42
N THR A 353 32.33 -7.68 44.62
CA THR A 353 31.87 -9.04 44.99
C THR A 353 30.54 -9.29 45.72
N SER A 354 29.83 -10.29 45.15
CA SER A 354 28.98 -11.31 45.79
C SER A 354 27.54 -10.92 46.17
N SER A 355 26.51 -11.75 46.01
CA SER A 355 26.29 -13.02 45.29
C SER A 355 24.82 -13.43 45.52
N SER A 356 24.32 -14.28 44.61
CA SER A 356 23.43 -15.45 44.83
C SER A 356 22.16 -15.32 45.69
N THR A 357 20.95 -15.56 45.20
CA THR A 357 20.30 -16.85 44.79
C THR A 357 19.24 -17.25 45.84
N GLU A 358 18.25 -18.03 45.37
CA GLU A 358 17.16 -18.76 46.05
C GLU A 358 15.78 -18.11 45.81
N GLU A 359 14.79 -18.81 45.25
CA GLU A 359 14.58 -20.25 45.03
C GLU A 359 13.61 -20.49 43.86
#